data_AF-A0A242CIP9-F1
#
_entry.id   AF-A0A242CIP9-F1
#
_cell.length_a   1.000
_cell.length_b   1.000
_cell.length_c   1.000
_cell.angle_alpha   90.00
_cell.angle_beta   90.00
_cell.angle_gamma   90.00
#
_symmetry.space_group_name_H-M   'P 1'
#
loop_
_entity.id
_entity.type
_entity.pdbx_description
1 polymer ?
#
loop_
_entity_poly.entity_id
_entity_poly.type
_entity_poly.pdbx_seq_one_letter_code
_entity_poly.pdbx_strand_id
1 'polypeptide(L)'
;MLLFFFEANEDYLNQLKNTPTSSTSIQEDLDIEAINNGDIASLVGTWQNGTGDILAINADGTTNKNQAIHTIKDSDKTSKIPYASLSTGEMGGSTPIGFFKIGFENPDGDNSDTTKPRLILAQQGGAYPAESYYYRQ
;
A
#
# COMPACT_ATOMS: atom_id res chain seq x y z
N MET A 1 -60.67 -10.94 -6.00
CA MET A 1 -59.31 -10.44 -5.69
C MET A 1 -58.44 -11.66 -5.44
N LEU A 2 -57.54 -11.98 -6.38
CA LEU A 2 -56.64 -13.13 -6.24
C LEU A 2 -55.28 -12.58 -5.77
N LEU A 3 -54.82 -12.98 -4.58
CA LEU A 3 -53.46 -12.71 -4.11
C LEU A 3 -52.54 -13.76 -4.71
N PHE A 4 -51.50 -13.32 -5.43
CA PHE A 4 -50.38 -14.17 -5.82
C PHE A 4 -49.26 -13.98 -4.79
N PHE A 5 -48.84 -15.06 -4.15
CA PHE A 5 -47.58 -15.12 -3.40
C PHE A 5 -46.51 -15.65 -4.36
N PHE A 6 -45.41 -14.92 -4.54
CA PHE A 6 -44.22 -15.45 -5.20
C PHE A 6 -43.34 -16.07 -4.12
N GLU A 7 -43.26 -17.41 -4.09
CA GLU A 7 -42.21 -18.10 -3.35
C GLU A 7 -40.88 -17.90 -4.10
N ALA A 8 -39.84 -17.47 -3.37
CA ALA A 8 -38.51 -17.37 -3.93
C ALA A 8 -38.07 -18.77 -4.38
N ASN A 9 -37.71 -18.93 -5.65
CA ASN A 9 -37.26 -20.23 -6.14
C ASN A 9 -35.87 -20.56 -5.58
N GLU A 10 -35.59 -21.85 -5.42
CA GLU A 10 -34.33 -22.35 -4.88
C GLU A 10 -33.11 -21.86 -5.69
N ASP A 11 -33.29 -21.56 -6.97
CA ASP A 11 -32.25 -20.99 -7.84
C ASP A 11 -31.83 -19.58 -7.39
N TYR A 12 -32.80 -18.74 -6.97
CA TYR A 12 -32.52 -17.41 -6.41
C TYR A 12 -31.78 -17.52 -5.08
N LEU A 13 -32.18 -18.46 -4.22
CA LEU A 13 -31.51 -18.72 -2.95
C LEU A 13 -30.08 -19.25 -3.16
N ASN A 14 -29.87 -20.07 -4.19
CA ASN A 14 -28.55 -20.59 -4.53
C ASN A 14 -27.65 -19.54 -5.20
N GLN A 15 -28.20 -18.54 -5.91
CA GLN A 15 -27.42 -17.39 -6.37
C GLN A 15 -26.92 -16.51 -5.23
N LEU A 16 -27.72 -16.29 -4.18
CA LEU A 16 -27.28 -15.55 -2.99
C LEU A 16 -26.19 -16.30 -2.20
N LYS A 17 -26.24 -17.64 -2.18
CA LYS A 17 -25.21 -18.48 -1.52
C LYS A 17 -23.90 -18.54 -2.31
N ASN A 18 -23.97 -18.41 -3.63
CA ASN A 18 -22.83 -18.51 -4.55
C ASN A 18 -22.37 -17.16 -5.09
N THR A 19 -22.89 -16.05 -4.55
CA THR A 19 -22.26 -14.76 -4.80
C THR A 19 -20.90 -14.84 -4.13
N PRO A 20 -19.78 -14.68 -4.86
CA PRO A 20 -18.52 -14.40 -4.20
C PRO A 20 -18.77 -13.09 -3.47
N THR A 21 -18.96 -13.16 -2.15
CA THR A 21 -18.69 -12.00 -1.32
C THR A 21 -17.22 -11.76 -1.56
N SER A 22 -16.90 -10.86 -2.49
CA SER A 22 -15.61 -10.23 -2.53
C SER A 22 -15.45 -9.71 -1.12
N SER A 23 -14.71 -10.45 -0.30
CA SER A 23 -14.05 -9.90 0.85
C SER A 23 -13.13 -8.86 0.23
N THR A 24 -13.66 -7.65 0.03
CA THR A 24 -12.82 -6.47 0.03
C THR A 24 -12.13 -6.55 1.38
N SER A 25 -10.98 -7.21 1.41
CA SER A 25 -10.00 -7.00 2.45
C SER A 25 -9.85 -5.48 2.44
N ILE A 26 -10.38 -4.82 3.47
CA ILE A 26 -10.17 -3.40 3.64
C ILE A 26 -8.64 -3.30 3.71
N GLN A 27 -8.03 -2.84 2.61
CA GLN A 27 -6.59 -2.81 2.52
C GLN A 27 -6.14 -1.77 3.54
N GLU A 28 -5.40 -2.22 4.56
CA GLU A 28 -4.95 -1.33 5.62
C GLU A 28 -4.03 -0.28 5.01
N ASP A 29 -4.41 0.99 5.23
CA ASP A 29 -3.68 2.15 4.70
C ASP A 29 -2.40 2.41 5.51
N LEU A 30 -1.57 3.32 5.02
CA LEU A 30 -0.35 3.75 5.70
C LEU A 30 -0.68 4.71 6.86
N ASP A 31 -0.08 4.48 8.02
CA ASP A 31 -0.11 5.39 9.16
C ASP A 31 1.18 6.22 9.20
N ILE A 32 1.13 7.39 8.56
CA ILE A 32 2.28 8.30 8.44
C ILE A 32 2.70 8.85 9.80
N GLU A 33 1.76 9.08 10.72
CA GLU A 33 2.07 9.58 12.06
C GLU A 33 2.80 8.50 12.87
N ALA A 34 2.33 7.25 12.82
CA ALA A 34 3.01 6.11 13.44
C ALA A 34 4.42 5.91 12.86
N ILE A 35 4.56 5.91 11.53
CA ILE A 35 5.84 5.75 10.83
C ILE A 35 6.82 6.86 11.24
N ASN A 36 6.39 8.12 11.25
CA ASN A 36 7.23 9.24 11.70
C ASN A 36 7.71 9.09 13.16
N ASN A 37 6.98 8.34 13.99
CA ASN A 37 7.33 8.06 15.39
C ASN A 37 8.04 6.72 15.60
N GLY A 38 8.43 6.03 14.52
CA GLY A 38 9.20 4.79 14.56
C GLY A 38 8.35 3.52 14.56
N ASP A 39 7.03 3.62 14.57
CA ASP A 39 6.14 2.46 14.43
C ASP A 39 5.88 2.18 12.94
N ILE A 40 6.42 1.05 12.48
CA ILE A 40 6.36 0.63 11.09
C ILE A 40 5.28 -0.41 10.81
N ALA A 41 4.37 -0.68 11.75
CA ALA A 41 3.39 -1.76 11.62
C ALA A 41 2.59 -1.67 10.30
N SER A 42 2.20 -0.46 9.89
CA SER A 42 1.47 -0.24 8.63
C SER A 42 2.32 -0.47 7.37
N LEU A 43 3.64 -0.65 7.48
CA LEU A 43 4.54 -1.00 6.35
C LEU A 43 4.77 -2.52 6.23
N VAL A 44 4.59 -3.27 7.32
CA VAL A 44 4.86 -4.71 7.37
C VAL A 44 4.03 -5.45 6.34
N GLY A 45 4.65 -6.34 5.57
CA GLY A 45 4.00 -7.13 4.54
C GLY A 45 4.80 -7.20 3.24
N THR A 46 4.18 -7.77 2.20
CA THR A 46 4.78 -7.91 0.88
C THR A 46 4.17 -6.89 -0.08
N TRP A 47 5.06 -6.13 -0.72
CA TRP A 47 4.71 -5.12 -1.71
C TRP A 47 5.31 -5.52 -3.05
N GLN A 48 4.53 -5.42 -4.12
CA GLN A 48 4.99 -5.71 -5.48
C GLN A 48 4.60 -4.59 -6.42
N ASN A 49 5.50 -4.21 -7.32
CA ASN A 49 5.21 -3.23 -8.36
C ASN A 49 4.79 -3.89 -9.69
N GLY A 50 4.49 -3.09 -10.70
CA GLY A 50 4.04 -3.60 -12.01
C GLY A 50 5.12 -4.30 -12.83
N THR A 51 6.41 -4.17 -12.46
CA THR A 51 7.51 -4.93 -13.08
C THR A 51 7.73 -6.29 -12.44
N GLY A 52 7.04 -6.58 -11.33
CA GLY A 52 7.17 -7.82 -10.57
C GLY A 52 8.21 -7.78 -9.45
N ASP A 53 8.86 -6.62 -9.22
CA ASP A 53 9.82 -6.46 -8.13
C ASP A 53 9.10 -6.55 -6.77
N ILE A 54 9.69 -7.29 -5.84
CA ILE A 54 9.11 -7.55 -4.52
C ILE A 54 9.93 -6.85 -3.43
N LEU A 55 9.25 -6.08 -2.59
CA LEU A 55 9.74 -5.58 -1.32
C LEU A 55 8.92 -6.21 -0.19
N ALA A 56 9.50 -7.15 0.54
CA ALA A 56 8.92 -7.68 1.76
C ALA A 56 9.53 -6.96 2.95
N ILE A 57 8.69 -6.38 3.81
CA ILE A 57 9.07 -5.66 5.03
C ILE A 57 8.63 -6.50 6.22
N ASN A 58 9.60 -6.91 7.04
CA ASN A 58 9.36 -7.72 8.22
C ASN A 58 8.99 -6.84 9.42
N ALA A 59 8.39 -7.45 10.45
CA ALA A 59 8.00 -6.75 11.67
C ALA A 59 9.17 -6.11 12.44
N ASP A 60 10.39 -6.61 12.24
CA ASP A 60 11.62 -6.05 12.82
C ASP A 60 12.23 -4.91 11.98
N GLY A 61 11.57 -4.53 10.88
CA GLY A 61 12.02 -3.47 9.95
C GLY A 61 13.06 -3.90 8.93
N THR A 62 13.49 -5.16 8.93
CA THR A 62 14.34 -5.72 7.87
C THR A 62 13.54 -6.03 6.62
N THR A 63 14.23 -6.20 5.49
CA THR A 63 13.61 -6.55 4.22
C THR A 63 14.22 -7.78 3.55
N ASN A 64 13.51 -8.34 2.57
CA ASN A 64 14.03 -9.40 1.68
C ASN A 64 15.25 -8.97 0.83
N LYS A 65 15.67 -7.70 0.91
CA LYS A 65 16.81 -7.14 0.16
C LYS A 65 18.03 -6.88 1.06
N ASN A 66 18.06 -7.44 2.27
CA ASN A 66 19.10 -7.19 3.29
C ASN A 66 19.23 -5.69 3.65
N GLN A 67 18.12 -4.97 3.61
CA GLN A 67 18.03 -3.56 4.04
C GLN A 67 17.16 -3.46 5.29
N ALA A 68 17.31 -2.36 6.04
CA ALA A 68 16.46 -2.00 7.15
C ALA A 68 15.76 -0.65 6.88
N ILE A 69 14.53 -0.52 7.38
CA ILE A 69 13.77 0.74 7.38
C ILE A 69 14.33 1.65 8.47
N HIS A 70 14.64 2.89 8.09
CA HIS A 70 14.95 3.98 9.02
C HIS A 70 13.92 5.09 8.83
N THR A 71 13.08 5.27 9.84
CA THR A 71 12.01 6.27 9.87
C THR A 71 12.57 7.67 10.00
N ILE A 72 11.87 8.65 9.43
CA ILE A 72 12.27 10.06 9.47
C ILE A 72 11.15 10.83 10.14
N LYS A 73 11.48 11.48 11.26
CA LYS A 73 10.51 12.28 12.00
C LYS A 73 10.03 13.45 11.14
N ASP A 74 8.72 13.73 11.19
CA ASP A 74 8.08 14.85 10.48
C ASP A 74 8.33 14.82 8.94
N SER A 75 8.44 13.62 8.35
CA SER A 75 8.72 13.46 6.91
C SER A 75 7.63 14.08 6.02
N ASP A 76 6.39 14.08 6.49
CA ASP A 76 5.20 14.68 5.87
C ASP A 76 5.19 16.22 5.94
N LYS A 77 5.98 16.81 6.84
CA LYS A 77 6.11 18.27 6.99
C LYS A 77 7.32 18.83 6.28
N THR A 78 8.31 17.98 6.00
CA THR A 78 9.61 18.37 5.42
C THR A 78 9.76 17.99 3.96
N SER A 79 8.85 17.17 3.42
CA SER A 79 8.80 16.74 2.03
C SER A 79 7.38 16.84 1.48
N LYS A 80 7.26 16.97 0.15
CA LYS A 80 5.97 16.89 -0.56
C LYS A 80 5.32 15.51 -0.42
N ILE A 81 6.14 14.47 -0.25
CA ILE A 81 5.74 13.07 -0.11
C ILE A 81 6.39 12.55 1.19
N PRO A 82 5.61 12.07 2.17
CA PRO A 82 6.16 11.45 3.38
C PRO A 82 7.06 10.27 3.02
N TYR A 83 8.11 10.04 3.80
CA TYR A 83 9.12 9.05 3.43
C TYR A 83 9.91 8.48 4.61
N ALA A 84 10.49 7.31 4.38
CA ALA A 84 11.57 6.76 5.20
C ALA A 84 12.77 6.43 4.29
N SER A 85 13.77 5.75 4.83
CA SER A 85 14.90 5.26 4.03
C SER A 85 15.17 3.77 4.24
N LEU A 86 15.64 3.11 3.19
CA LEU A 86 16.17 1.75 3.21
C LEU A 86 17.70 1.81 3.17
N SER A 87 18.39 1.16 4.11
CA SER A 87 19.85 1.07 4.12
C SER A 87 20.34 -0.30 4.57
N THR A 88 21.57 -0.69 4.22
CA THR A 88 22.19 -1.96 4.65
C THR A 88 22.99 -1.83 5.97
N GLY A 89 22.85 -0.73 6.72
CA GLY A 89 23.68 -0.39 7.90
C GLY A 89 24.76 0.67 7.61
N GLU A 90 25.52 1.07 8.64
CA GLU A 90 26.33 2.32 8.84
C GLU A 90 27.19 2.89 7.67
N MET A 91 27.33 2.19 6.55
CA MET A 91 28.10 2.65 5.38
C MET A 91 27.42 2.39 4.01
N GLY A 92 26.19 1.89 3.98
CA GLY A 92 25.43 1.65 2.74
C GLY A 92 24.69 2.89 2.24
N GLY A 93 24.62 3.09 0.92
CA GLY A 93 23.78 4.13 0.32
C GLY A 93 22.31 3.96 0.73
N SER A 94 21.66 5.07 1.11
CA SER A 94 20.24 5.07 1.48
C SER A 94 19.36 5.22 0.25
N THR A 95 18.30 4.40 0.17
CA THR A 95 17.26 4.53 -0.85
C THR A 95 16.01 5.08 -0.18
N PRO A 96 15.51 6.29 -0.54
CA PRO A 96 14.26 6.78 0.01
C PRO A 96 13.08 5.89 -0.40
N ILE A 97 12.15 5.70 0.52
CA ILE A 97 10.87 5.04 0.28
C ILE A 97 9.75 6.05 0.54
N GLY A 98 9.10 6.50 -0.53
CA GLY A 98 8.00 7.45 -0.48
C GLY A 98 6.67 6.75 -0.22
N PHE A 99 5.80 7.40 0.54
CA PHE A 99 4.53 6.86 1.02
C PHE A 99 3.35 7.61 0.42
N PHE A 100 2.41 6.89 -0.17
CA PHE A 100 1.15 7.44 -0.64
C PHE A 100 0.01 6.68 0.01
N LYS A 101 -0.72 7.39 0.87
CA LYS A 101 -1.98 6.89 1.43
C LYS A 101 -3.02 6.67 0.33
N ILE A 102 -4.07 5.94 0.66
CA ILE A 102 -5.27 5.87 -0.18
C ILE A 102 -5.77 7.31 -0.41
N GLY A 103 -5.99 7.66 -1.69
CA GLY A 103 -6.45 8.98 -2.12
C GLY A 103 -5.38 10.09 -2.12
N PHE A 104 -4.16 9.86 -1.64
CA PHE A 104 -3.09 10.85 -1.68
C PHE A 104 -2.41 10.86 -3.06
N GLU A 105 -2.57 11.93 -3.83
CA GLU A 105 -2.00 12.01 -5.17
C GLU A 105 -0.51 12.41 -5.14
N ASN A 106 0.29 11.87 -6.07
CA ASN A 106 1.65 12.35 -6.29
C ASN A 106 1.63 13.82 -6.78
N PRO A 107 2.20 14.78 -6.02
CA PRO A 107 2.16 16.19 -6.35
C PRO A 107 2.87 16.56 -7.67
N ASP A 108 3.78 15.72 -8.14
CA ASP A 108 4.52 15.94 -9.39
C ASP A 108 3.86 15.23 -10.59
N GLY A 109 2.74 14.52 -10.38
CA GLY A 109 1.95 13.81 -11.40
C GLY A 109 1.70 12.34 -11.02
N ASP A 110 0.43 11.93 -10.95
CA ASP A 110 0.03 10.60 -10.50
C ASP A 110 -0.56 9.74 -11.63
N ASN A 111 0.06 8.59 -11.90
CA ASN A 111 -0.38 7.59 -12.86
C ASN A 111 -0.76 6.25 -12.19
N SER A 112 -0.81 6.22 -10.86
CA SER A 112 -0.97 5.00 -10.07
C SER A 112 -2.42 4.76 -9.66
N ASP A 113 -2.70 3.59 -9.07
CA ASP A 113 -4.00 3.28 -8.49
C ASP A 113 -4.14 3.92 -7.10
N THR A 114 -4.72 5.13 -7.08
CA THR A 114 -4.92 5.92 -5.84
C THR A 114 -5.93 5.29 -4.88
N THR A 115 -6.65 4.24 -5.29
CA THR A 115 -7.56 3.51 -4.40
C THR A 115 -6.83 2.58 -3.43
N LYS A 116 -5.49 2.48 -3.55
CA LYS A 116 -4.63 1.61 -2.75
C LYS A 116 -3.51 2.39 -2.06
N PRO A 117 -3.01 1.91 -0.91
CA PRO A 117 -1.75 2.38 -0.38
C PRO A 117 -0.63 2.01 -1.35
N ARG A 118 0.32 2.92 -1.53
CA ARG A 118 1.43 2.76 -2.49
C ARG A 118 2.75 3.15 -1.87
N LEU A 119 3.81 2.48 -2.32
CA LEU A 119 5.19 2.86 -2.06
C LEU A 119 5.92 3.18 -3.36
N ILE A 120 6.88 4.11 -3.31
CA ILE A 120 7.83 4.34 -4.40
C ILE A 120 9.26 4.28 -3.84
N LEU A 121 10.17 3.64 -4.57
CA LEU A 121 11.60 3.64 -4.25
C LEU A 121 12.30 4.56 -5.24
N ALA A 122 12.61 5.80 -4.84
CA ALA A 122 13.18 6.80 -5.73
C ALA A 122 14.05 7.81 -4.95
N GLN A 123 15.18 8.20 -5.53
CA GLN A 123 16.09 9.20 -4.92
C GLN A 123 15.68 10.65 -5.19
N GLN A 124 14.92 10.90 -6.25
CA GLN A 124 14.51 12.24 -6.68
C GLN A 124 13.00 12.23 -6.93
N GLY A 125 12.29 13.28 -6.52
CA GLY A 125 10.86 13.45 -6.79
C GLY A 125 10.54 13.56 -8.28
N GLY A 126 9.30 13.28 -8.65
CA GLY A 126 8.82 13.38 -10.04
C GLY A 126 7.55 12.57 -10.28
N ALA A 127 7.00 12.71 -11.49
CA ALA A 127 5.98 11.80 -11.99
C ALA A 127 6.62 10.45 -12.31
N TYR A 128 6.02 9.37 -11.83
CA TYR A 128 6.43 8.00 -12.14
C TYR A 128 5.35 7.27 -12.93
N PRO A 129 5.72 6.30 -13.78
CA PRO A 129 4.74 5.48 -14.46
C PRO A 129 4.11 4.47 -13.48
N ALA A 130 2.91 3.99 -13.80
CA ALA A 130 2.06 3.19 -12.91
C ALA A 130 2.78 1.94 -12.36
N GLU A 131 3.61 1.31 -13.18
CA GLU A 131 4.35 0.09 -12.87
C GLU A 131 5.48 0.29 -11.85
N SER A 132 5.89 1.53 -11.59
CA SER A 132 6.94 1.81 -10.59
C SER A 132 6.41 1.75 -9.16
N TYR A 133 5.12 1.98 -8.97
CA TYR A 133 4.49 1.98 -7.66
C TYR A 133 4.31 0.55 -7.15
N TYR A 134 4.71 0.34 -5.90
CA TYR A 134 4.53 -0.92 -5.20
C TYR A 134 3.18 -0.92 -4.50
N TYR A 135 2.44 -2.02 -4.65
CA TYR A 135 1.15 -2.25 -4.00
C TYR A 135 1.25 -3.47 -3.08
N ARG A 136 0.54 -3.43 -1.96
CA ARG A 136 0.45 -4.56 -1.04
C ARG A 136 -0.24 -5.75 -1.73
N GLN A 137 0.34 -6.94 -1.59
CA GLN A 137 -0.21 -8.21 -2.07
C GLN A 137 -1.28 -8.78 -1.14
#